data_AF-A0A4P5ZI80-F1
#
_entry.id   AF-A0A4P5ZI80-F1
#
_cell.length_a   1.000
_cell.length_b   1.000
_cell.length_c   1.000
_cell.angle_alpha   90.00
_cell.angle_beta   90.00
_cell.angle_gamma   90.00
#
_symmetry.space_group_name_H-M   'P 1'
#
loop_
_entity.id
_entity.type
_entity.pdbx_description
1 polymer ?
#
loop_
_entity_poly.entity_id
_entity_poly.type
_entity_poly.pdbx_seq_one_letter_code
_entity_poly.pdbx_strand_id
1 'polypeptide(L)'
;MSINILYCEGGNKSPDIRVLTNILSGSCGSIKPAGSKYGLDRQILFIRQQNLLPSSVVVAVKDRDFDSDDSLPQNTPRNWSARVNNQTIQVGWSWERKEIENYLIDPEVVSRALGSNAVF
;
A
#
# COMPACT_ATOMS: atom_id res chain seq x y z
N MET A 1 10.48 14.38 2.52
CA MET A 1 10.42 14.18 1.04
C MET A 1 8.96 14.13 0.66
N SER A 2 8.49 14.97 -0.27
CA SER A 2 7.07 14.97 -0.68
C SER A 2 6.85 13.87 -1.72
N ILE A 3 5.80 13.06 -1.55
CA ILE A 3 5.42 12.04 -2.54
C ILE A 3 4.58 12.71 -3.62
N ASN A 4 5.03 12.66 -4.87
CA ASN A 4 4.30 13.24 -6.00
C ASN A 4 3.20 12.31 -6.49
N ILE A 5 3.48 11.00 -6.56
CA ILE A 5 2.52 10.00 -7.01
C ILE A 5 2.60 8.75 -6.12
N LEU A 6 1.46 8.41 -5.50
CA LEU A 6 1.27 7.16 -4.79
C LEU A 6 0.36 6.24 -5.61
N TYR A 7 0.88 5.07 -5.97
CA TYR A 7 0.06 4.01 -6.54
C TYR A 7 -0.53 3.12 -5.45
N CYS A 8 -1.77 2.67 -5.61
CA CYS A 8 -2.42 1.71 -4.71
C CYS A 8 -3.17 0.62 -5.48
N GLU A 9 -3.64 -0.39 -4.77
CA GLU A 9 -4.42 -1.48 -5.34
C GLU A 9 -5.84 -1.04 -5.74
N GLY A 10 -6.48 -1.90 -6.52
CA GLY A 10 -7.84 -1.74 -7.00
C GLY A 10 -7.97 -0.76 -8.17
N GLY A 11 -9.21 -0.34 -8.43
CA GLY A 11 -9.56 0.59 -9.50
C GLY A 11 -9.93 1.99 -8.99
N ASN A 12 -10.37 2.87 -9.89
CA ASN A 12 -10.73 4.27 -9.58
C ASN A 12 -11.80 4.47 -8.48
N LYS A 13 -12.48 3.41 -8.06
CA LYS A 13 -13.53 3.44 -7.03
C LYS A 13 -13.24 2.47 -5.87
N SER A 14 -12.05 1.89 -5.80
CA SER A 14 -11.69 0.96 -4.72
C SER A 14 -11.69 1.65 -3.36
N PRO A 15 -11.88 0.89 -2.27
CA PRO A 15 -11.67 1.37 -0.91
C PRO A 15 -10.32 2.07 -0.75
N ASP A 16 -9.22 1.51 -1.26
CA ASP A 16 -7.88 2.09 -1.23
C ASP A 16 -7.85 3.53 -1.74
N ILE A 17 -8.30 3.74 -2.98
CA ILE A 17 -8.31 5.07 -3.61
C ILE A 17 -9.12 6.04 -2.77
N ARG A 18 -10.28 5.62 -2.28
CA ARG A 18 -11.19 6.47 -1.52
C ARG A 18 -10.59 6.86 -0.16
N VAL A 19 -10.04 5.90 0.57
CA VAL A 19 -9.43 6.13 1.88
C VAL A 19 -8.18 6.99 1.74
N LEU A 20 -7.26 6.60 0.87
CA LEU A 20 -5.98 7.29 0.67
C LEU A 20 -6.18 8.74 0.20
N THR A 21 -7.12 8.97 -0.73
CA THR A 21 -7.38 10.33 -1.25
C THR A 21 -7.86 11.27 -0.15
N ASN A 22 -8.67 10.75 0.79
CA ASN A 22 -9.14 11.54 1.92
C ASN A 22 -8.05 11.76 2.97
N ILE A 23 -7.31 10.72 3.35
CA ILE A 23 -6.28 10.80 4.41
C ILE A 23 -5.08 11.65 3.97
N LEU A 24 -4.65 11.51 2.71
CA LEU A 24 -3.45 12.17 2.19
C LEU A 24 -3.73 13.47 1.44
N SER A 25 -4.96 13.98 1.53
CA SER A 25 -5.35 15.26 0.95
C SER A 25 -4.39 16.36 1.43
N GLY A 26 -3.79 17.08 0.48
CA GLY A 26 -2.79 18.13 0.75
C GLY A 26 -1.38 17.66 1.13
N SER A 27 -1.16 16.36 1.33
CA SER A 27 0.16 15.78 1.69
C SER A 27 0.80 14.97 0.57
N CYS A 28 -0.01 14.43 -0.35
CA CYS A 28 0.45 13.73 -1.54
C CYS A 28 -0.07 14.42 -2.80
N GLY A 29 0.76 14.51 -3.85
CA GLY A 29 0.39 15.18 -5.09
C GLY A 29 -0.75 14.49 -5.84
N SER A 30 -0.66 13.17 -6.00
CA SER A 30 -1.70 12.38 -6.68
C SER A 30 -1.70 10.93 -6.21
N ILE A 31 -2.88 10.33 -6.19
CA ILE A 31 -3.09 8.91 -5.86
C ILE A 31 -3.70 8.23 -7.07
N LYS A 32 -3.11 7.11 -7.49
CA LYS A 32 -3.49 6.41 -8.72
C LYS A 32 -3.72 4.93 -8.47
N PRO A 33 -4.81 4.35 -8.99
CA PRO A 33 -4.98 2.91 -8.94
C PRO A 33 -4.01 2.24 -9.91
N ALA A 34 -3.49 1.08 -9.53
CA ALA A 34 -2.66 0.22 -10.37
C ALA A 34 -3.37 -1.08 -10.79
N GLY A 35 -4.61 -1.29 -10.37
CA GLY A 35 -5.31 -2.55 -10.58
C GLY A 35 -4.84 -3.59 -9.57
N SER A 36 -3.99 -4.52 -9.99
CA SER A 36 -3.50 -5.59 -9.14
C SER A 36 -2.12 -5.29 -8.55
N LYS A 37 -1.85 -5.74 -7.33
CA LYS A 37 -0.48 -5.83 -6.79
C LYS A 37 0.49 -6.61 -7.68
N TYR A 38 0.01 -7.54 -8.50
CA TYR A 38 0.87 -8.33 -9.39
C TYR A 38 1.50 -7.44 -10.46
N GLY A 39 2.79 -7.10 -10.26
CA GLY A 39 3.56 -6.23 -11.16
C GLY A 39 3.59 -4.75 -10.77
N LEU A 40 2.99 -4.38 -9.64
CA LEU A 40 3.03 -3.00 -9.13
C LEU A 40 4.48 -2.55 -8.83
N ASP A 41 5.30 -3.41 -8.26
CA ASP A 41 6.75 -3.17 -8.11
C ASP A 41 7.44 -2.92 -9.47
N ARG A 42 7.17 -3.77 -10.45
CA ARG A 42 7.73 -3.66 -11.81
C ARG A 42 7.31 -2.36 -12.48
N GLN A 43 6.07 -1.93 -12.28
CA GLN A 43 5.57 -0.65 -12.80
C GLN A 43 6.34 0.53 -12.18
N ILE A 44 6.52 0.55 -10.86
CA ILE A 44 7.29 1.61 -10.17
C ILE A 44 8.75 1.62 -10.65
N LEU A 45 9.37 0.45 -10.75
CA LEU A 45 10.73 0.31 -11.26
C LEU A 45 10.85 0.79 -12.70
N PHE A 46 9.91 0.42 -13.57
CA PHE A 46 9.90 0.84 -14.96
C PHE A 46 9.78 2.36 -15.10
N ILE A 47 8.86 2.99 -14.36
CA ILE A 47 8.69 4.46 -14.35
C ILE A 47 10.00 5.16 -13.96
N ARG A 48 10.66 4.65 -12.90
CA ARG A 48 11.92 5.22 -12.40
C ARG A 48 13.09 4.99 -13.36
N GLN A 49 13.26 3.77 -13.88
CA GLN A 49 14.36 3.39 -14.77
C GLN A 49 14.29 4.06 -16.13
N GLN A 50 13.08 4.18 -16.69
CA GLN A 50 12.86 4.86 -17.96
C GLN A 50 12.70 6.38 -17.80
N ASN A 51 12.82 6.89 -16.56
CA ASN A 51 12.68 8.31 -16.23
C ASN A 51 11.41 8.95 -16.83
N LEU A 52 10.28 8.22 -16.80
CA LEU A 52 9.04 8.65 -17.46
C LEU A 52 8.40 9.87 -16.80
N LEU A 53 8.72 10.09 -15.51
CA LEU A 53 8.19 11.19 -14.70
C LEU A 53 9.37 11.87 -14.00
N PRO A 54 10.17 12.66 -14.74
CA PRO A 54 11.35 13.29 -14.21
C PRO A 54 10.98 14.21 -13.03
N SER A 55 11.85 14.23 -12.02
CA SER A 55 11.66 15.02 -10.78
C SER A 55 10.46 14.62 -9.91
N SER A 56 9.78 13.51 -10.21
CA SER A 56 8.67 12.99 -9.39
C SER A 56 9.13 11.84 -8.49
N VAL A 57 8.78 11.93 -7.20
CA VAL A 57 8.86 10.81 -6.27
C VAL A 57 7.63 9.93 -6.46
N VAL A 58 7.85 8.77 -7.08
CA VAL A 58 6.80 7.79 -7.41
C VAL A 58 6.99 6.53 -6.58
N VAL A 59 5.97 6.15 -5.81
CA VAL A 59 5.98 5.02 -4.87
C VAL A 59 4.64 4.29 -4.91
N ALA A 60 4.58 3.11 -4.30
CA ALA A 60 3.36 2.33 -4.18
C ALA A 60 3.00 1.98 -2.72
N VAL A 61 1.73 1.72 -2.46
CA VAL A 61 1.24 1.06 -1.26
C VAL A 61 0.43 -0.17 -1.68
N LYS A 62 0.55 -1.26 -0.92
CA LYS A 62 -0.17 -2.51 -1.18
C LYS A 62 -0.71 -3.13 0.11
N ASP A 63 -1.69 -4.00 -0.04
CA ASP A 63 -2.12 -4.89 1.03
C ASP A 63 -1.00 -5.86 1.40
N ARG A 64 -1.01 -6.28 2.66
CA ARG A 64 -0.11 -7.33 3.14
C ARG A 64 -0.65 -8.71 2.72
N ASP A 65 -1.98 -8.80 2.61
CA ASP A 65 -2.75 -10.00 2.26
C ASP A 65 -2.46 -11.18 3.20
N PHE A 66 -2.40 -12.38 2.63
CA PHE A 66 -2.15 -13.65 3.31
C PHE A 66 -0.65 -13.90 3.48
N ASP A 67 0.00 -13.12 4.35
CA ASP A 67 1.30 -13.51 4.91
C ASP A 67 1.13 -14.25 6.26
N SER A 68 2.22 -14.83 6.75
CA SER A 68 2.24 -15.59 8.01
C SER A 68 2.66 -14.76 9.22
N ASP A 69 2.68 -13.43 9.10
CA ASP A 69 3.17 -12.55 10.15
C ASP A 69 2.01 -11.98 10.98
N ASP A 70 1.69 -12.64 12.08
CA ASP A 70 0.63 -12.21 12.99
C ASP A 70 1.14 -11.26 14.10
N SER A 71 2.25 -10.56 13.89
CA SER A 71 2.71 -9.54 14.84
C SER A 71 1.69 -8.40 15.00
N LEU A 72 1.58 -7.91 16.23
CA LEU A 72 0.69 -6.80 16.55
C LEU A 72 1.11 -5.52 15.81
N PRO A 73 0.14 -4.75 15.28
CA PRO A 73 0.44 -3.51 14.58
C PRO A 73 1.04 -2.47 15.53
N GLN A 74 2.16 -1.89 15.13
CA GLN A 74 2.89 -0.80 15.77
C GLN A 74 2.47 0.59 15.23
N ASN A 75 1.50 0.63 14.32
CA ASN A 75 1.03 1.82 13.59
C ASN A 75 2.11 2.43 12.70
N THR A 76 2.90 1.57 12.04
CA THR A 76 3.93 2.01 11.08
C THR A 76 3.85 1.19 9.80
N PRO A 77 3.90 1.82 8.60
CA PRO A 77 3.88 1.10 7.35
C PRO A 77 5.16 0.27 7.17
N ARG A 78 5.03 -0.91 6.57
CA ARG A 78 6.16 -1.82 6.36
C ARG A 78 6.86 -1.48 5.06
N ASN A 79 8.19 -1.38 5.08
CA ASN A 79 8.95 -1.10 3.86
C ASN A 79 8.77 -2.24 2.84
N TRP A 80 8.46 -1.89 1.60
CA TRP A 80 8.38 -2.83 0.49
C TRP A 80 9.46 -2.53 -0.54
N SER A 81 10.28 -3.54 -0.82
CA SER A 81 11.43 -3.45 -1.72
C SER A 81 11.42 -4.54 -2.78
N ALA A 82 11.95 -4.20 -3.95
CA ALA A 82 12.17 -5.12 -5.05
C ALA A 82 13.68 -5.35 -5.27
N ARG A 83 14.04 -6.54 -5.75
CA ARG A 83 15.43 -6.87 -6.13
C ARG A 83 15.64 -6.62 -7.62
N VAL A 84 16.64 -5.82 -7.95
CA VAL A 84 17.04 -5.52 -9.33
C VAL A 84 18.56 -5.55 -9.40
N ASN A 85 19.15 -6.36 -10.29
CA ASN A 85 20.61 -6.43 -10.50
C ASN A 85 21.42 -6.53 -9.18
N ASN A 86 20.97 -7.39 -8.26
CA ASN A 86 21.56 -7.59 -6.94
C ASN A 86 21.48 -6.39 -5.97
N GLN A 87 20.73 -5.34 -6.32
CA GLN A 87 20.39 -4.22 -5.44
C GLN A 87 18.98 -4.37 -4.89
N THR A 88 18.77 -3.90 -3.66
CA THR A 88 17.45 -3.80 -3.03
C THR A 88 16.95 -2.36 -3.17
N ILE A 89 15.86 -2.19 -3.91
CA ILE A 89 15.29 -0.87 -4.19
C ILE A 89 13.93 -0.79 -3.49
N GLN A 90 13.77 0.20 -2.60
CA GLN A 90 12.48 0.45 -1.98
C GLN A 90 11.50 1.01 -3.02
N VAL A 91 10.41 0.29 -3.27
CA VAL A 91 9.37 0.67 -4.22
C VAL A 91 8.18 1.32 -3.52
N GLY A 92 8.05 1.14 -2.21
CA GLY A 92 7.00 1.74 -1.43
C GLY A 92 6.81 1.07 -0.07
N TRP A 93 5.55 0.82 0.29
CA TRP A 93 5.16 0.21 1.54
C TRP A 93 4.07 -0.85 1.36
N SER A 94 3.94 -1.74 2.35
CA SER A 94 2.70 -2.46 2.58
C SER A 94 2.02 -1.95 3.84
N TRP A 95 0.70 -2.14 3.90
CA TRP A 95 -0.03 -1.99 5.16
C TRP A 95 0.53 -2.93 6.23
N GLU A 96 0.35 -2.52 7.48
CA GLU A 96 0.78 -3.33 8.61
C GLU A 96 -0.26 -4.40 8.96
N ARG A 97 -1.54 -4.07 8.86
CA ARG A 97 -2.64 -5.05 8.85
C ARG A 97 -2.78 -5.66 7.45
N LYS A 98 -3.48 -6.80 7.37
CA LYS A 98 -3.63 -7.58 6.13
C LYS A 98 -4.22 -6.78 4.98
N GLU A 99 -5.27 -6.00 5.27
CA GLU A 99 -5.99 -5.17 4.30
C GLU A 99 -6.25 -3.78 4.88
N ILE A 100 -6.42 -2.77 4.03
CA ILE A 100 -6.73 -1.40 4.47
C ILE A 100 -8.05 -1.32 5.25
N GLU A 101 -9.03 -2.14 4.90
CA GLU A 101 -10.33 -2.25 5.55
C GLU A 101 -10.20 -2.59 7.03
N ASN A 102 -9.17 -3.36 7.41
CA ASN A 102 -8.91 -3.71 8.79
C ASN A 102 -8.55 -2.50 9.65
N TYR A 103 -8.24 -1.34 9.08
CA TYR A 103 -8.07 -0.08 9.83
C TYR A 103 -9.37 0.71 10.00
N LEU A 104 -10.39 0.42 9.18
CA LEU A 104 -11.68 1.10 9.24
C LEU A 104 -12.63 0.46 10.25
N ILE A 105 -12.32 -0.76 10.71
CA ILE A 105 -13.16 -1.52 11.61
C ILE A 105 -12.44 -1.74 12.95
N ASP A 106 -13.19 -1.61 14.04
CA ASP A 106 -12.69 -1.91 15.39
C ASP A 106 -12.51 -3.44 15.56
N PRO A 107 -11.28 -3.92 15.82
CA PRO A 107 -11.01 -5.34 16.01
C PRO A 107 -11.82 -5.97 17.14
N GLU A 108 -12.10 -5.21 18.20
CA GLU A 108 -12.88 -5.72 19.33
C GLU A 108 -14.32 -5.98 18.93
N VAL A 109 -14.91 -5.07 18.14
CA VAL A 109 -16.27 -5.23 17.58
C VAL A 109 -16.33 -6.44 16.65
N VAL A 110 -15.34 -6.59 15.76
CA VAL A 110 -15.27 -7.72 14.81
C VAL A 110 -15.05 -9.04 15.53
N SER A 111 -14.17 -9.08 16.53
CA SER A 111 -13.90 -10.28 17.33
C SER A 111 -15.16 -10.74 18.08
N ARG A 112 -15.93 -9.81 18.65
CA ARG A 112 -17.22 -10.11 19.30
C ARG A 112 -18.26 -10.65 18.31
N ALA A 113 -18.28 -10.14 17.08
CA ALA A 113 -19.26 -10.54 16.06
C ALA A 113 -18.91 -11.89 15.38
N LEU A 114 -17.64 -12.13 15.06
CA LEU A 114 -17.18 -13.27 14.27
C LEU A 114 -16.60 -14.41 15.11
N GLY A 115 -16.28 -14.19 16.39
CA GLY A 115 -15.68 -15.19 17.27
C GLY A 115 -14.37 -15.76 16.71
N SER A 116 -14.26 -17.08 16.65
CA SER A 116 -13.08 -17.79 16.13
C SER A 116 -12.82 -17.61 14.64
N ASN A 117 -13.74 -16.99 13.90
CA ASN A 117 -13.59 -16.74 12.46
C ASN A 117 -12.99 -15.36 12.15
N ALA A 118 -12.68 -14.55 13.17
CA ALA A 118 -12.05 -13.26 12.96
C ALA A 118 -10.57 -13.46 12.54
N VAL A 119 -10.18 -12.88 11.41
CA VAL A 119 -8.81 -12.88 10.91
C VAL A 119 -8.36 -11.42 10.82
N PHE A 120 -7.29 -11.05 11.54
CA PHE A 120 -6.70 -9.71 11.52
C PHE A 120 -5.27 -9.73 11.01
#